data_AF-A0A3D0EUU0-F1
#
_entry.id   AF-A0A3D0EUU0-F1
#
_cell.length_a   1.000
_cell.length_b   1.000
_cell.length_c   1.000
_cell.angle_alpha   90.00
_cell.angle_beta   90.00
_cell.angle_gamma   90.00
#
_symmetry.space_group_name_H-M   'P 1'
#
loop_
_entity.id
_entity.type
_entity.pdbx_description
1 polymer ?
#
loop_
_entity_poly.entity_id
_entity_poly.type
_entity_poly.pdbx_seq_one_letter_code
_entity_poly.pdbx_strand_id
1 'polypeptide(L)'
;QPVQYGERPLLALNRRGVEYVEVRCLDLDPYQDIGISKETIAFLDTFLLFCVLSKSSDDSTEENRSNSENQYLIAERGRDPSLKLTRDKDFSSVKSWGADIIEACQPFALKLDEANQTSIHAQSLANAANCLNNPEETPSARVLQDIEEKHNGSYFDFIMSLSSEYTERLKQDTLSNEVLTDCENNVKSSITKQQIVEHDEQLDFE
;
A
#
# COMPACT_ATOMS: atom_id res chain seq x y z
N GLN A 1 -6.12 -19.59 2.76
CA GLN A 1 -6.29 -20.21 1.43
C GLN A 1 -7.32 -19.41 0.70
N PRO A 2 -7.12 -19.14 -0.61
CA PRO A 2 -8.09 -18.38 -1.39
C PRO A 2 -9.47 -19.02 -1.25
N VAL A 3 -10.49 -18.16 -1.24
CA VAL A 3 -11.89 -18.56 -1.10
C VAL A 3 -12.25 -19.48 -2.27
N GLN A 4 -12.88 -20.61 -1.99
CA GLN A 4 -13.33 -21.52 -3.05
C GLN A 4 -14.60 -20.97 -3.72
N TYR A 5 -14.86 -21.39 -4.97
CA TYR A 5 -16.07 -20.98 -5.68
C TYR A 5 -17.33 -21.28 -4.85
N GLY A 6 -18.19 -20.27 -4.66
CA GLY A 6 -19.41 -20.36 -3.85
C GLY A 6 -19.20 -20.31 -2.33
N GLU A 7 -17.96 -20.22 -1.83
CA GLU A 7 -17.69 -20.14 -0.40
C GLU A 7 -17.74 -18.69 0.11
N ARG A 8 -18.32 -18.49 1.30
CA ARG A 8 -18.33 -17.18 1.95
C ARG A 8 -16.97 -16.90 2.61
N PRO A 9 -16.37 -15.70 2.46
CA PRO A 9 -15.07 -15.38 3.05
C PRO A 9 -14.97 -15.64 4.57
N LEU A 10 -16.01 -15.30 5.34
CA LEU A 10 -16.04 -15.57 6.78
C LEU A 10 -16.02 -17.07 7.11
N LEU A 11 -16.63 -17.91 6.26
CA LEU A 11 -16.60 -19.36 6.44
C LEU A 11 -15.22 -19.93 6.13
N ALA A 12 -14.58 -19.42 5.07
CA ALA A 12 -13.20 -19.75 4.73
C ALA A 12 -12.25 -19.43 5.90
N LEU A 13 -12.36 -18.22 6.45
CA LEU A 13 -11.58 -17.76 7.59
C LEU A 13 -11.81 -18.63 8.84
N ASN A 14 -13.06 -18.93 9.18
CA ASN A 14 -13.38 -19.76 10.34
C ASN A 14 -12.84 -21.20 10.20
N ARG A 15 -12.85 -21.76 8.99
CA ARG A 15 -12.43 -23.15 8.75
C ARG A 15 -10.92 -23.32 8.61
N ARG A 16 -10.24 -22.35 7.99
CA ARG A 16 -8.85 -22.49 7.54
C ARG A 16 -7.91 -21.41 8.11
N GLY A 17 -8.43 -20.51 8.93
CA GLY A 17 -7.67 -19.41 9.51
C GLY A 17 -7.26 -18.36 8.47
N VAL A 18 -6.41 -17.43 8.92
CA VAL A 18 -5.81 -16.38 8.08
C VAL A 18 -4.65 -16.97 7.29
N GLU A 19 -4.61 -16.77 5.97
CA GLU A 19 -3.45 -17.14 5.14
C GLU A 19 -2.57 -15.94 4.79
N TYR A 20 -3.19 -14.79 4.52
CA TYR A 20 -2.50 -13.56 4.22
C TYR A 20 -3.28 -12.36 4.76
N VAL A 21 -2.61 -11.22 4.84
CA VAL A 21 -3.21 -9.93 5.17
C VAL A 21 -3.22 -9.05 3.92
N GLU A 22 -4.33 -8.35 3.68
CA GLU A 22 -4.47 -7.39 2.59
C GLU A 22 -4.36 -5.97 3.15
N VAL A 23 -3.27 -5.27 2.83
CA VAL A 23 -3.10 -3.86 3.23
C VAL A 23 -3.77 -2.96 2.19
N ARG A 24 -4.79 -2.22 2.61
CA ARG A 24 -5.66 -1.42 1.71
C ARG A 24 -5.55 0.09 1.93
N CYS A 25 -4.55 0.55 2.66
CA CYS A 25 -4.37 1.95 3.05
C CYS A 25 -3.31 2.69 2.21
N LEU A 26 -3.02 2.21 1.00
CA LEU A 26 -2.05 2.81 0.09
C LEU A 26 -2.77 3.57 -1.02
N ASP A 27 -2.39 4.82 -1.20
CA ASP A 27 -2.74 5.60 -2.38
C ASP A 27 -1.85 5.19 -3.56
N LEU A 28 -2.33 5.46 -4.79
CA LEU A 28 -1.48 5.34 -5.97
C LEU A 28 -0.38 6.41 -5.92
N ASP A 29 0.86 6.00 -6.08
CA ASP A 29 1.99 6.91 -6.26
C ASP A 29 1.91 7.52 -7.68
N PRO A 30 1.60 8.82 -7.81
CA PRO A 30 1.47 9.45 -9.12
C PRO A 30 2.80 9.56 -9.87
N TYR A 31 3.94 9.30 -9.21
CA TYR A 31 5.27 9.34 -9.80
C TYR A 31 5.74 7.97 -10.33
N GLN A 32 4.90 6.94 -10.24
CA GLN A 32 5.15 5.59 -10.75
C GLN A 32 4.14 5.24 -11.83
N ASP A 33 4.58 4.68 -12.96
CA ASP A 33 3.67 4.19 -14.01
C ASP A 33 2.72 3.09 -13.53
N ILE A 34 3.22 2.22 -12.66
CA ILE A 34 2.45 1.13 -12.08
C ILE A 34 1.81 1.49 -10.72
N GLY A 35 1.92 2.76 -10.29
CA GLY A 35 1.28 3.30 -9.08
C GLY A 35 1.93 2.91 -7.75
N ILE A 36 3.05 2.20 -7.74
CA ILE A 36 3.80 1.85 -6.51
C ILE A 36 5.29 1.63 -6.82
N SER A 37 6.17 2.06 -5.92
CA SER A 37 7.62 1.89 -6.04
C SER A 37 8.12 0.65 -5.30
N LYS A 38 9.30 0.15 -5.68
CA LYS A 38 9.96 -0.97 -4.98
C LYS A 38 10.35 -0.59 -3.56
N GLU A 39 10.69 0.68 -3.33
CA GLU A 39 11.03 1.23 -2.02
C GLU A 39 9.82 1.21 -1.08
N THR A 40 8.62 1.55 -1.58
CA THR A 40 7.38 1.43 -0.82
C THR A 40 7.10 -0.02 -0.44
N ILE A 41 7.27 -0.96 -1.37
CA ILE A 41 7.12 -2.40 -1.08
C ILE A 41 8.14 -2.84 -0.02
N ALA A 42 9.41 -2.45 -0.14
CA ALA A 42 10.45 -2.82 0.82
C ALA A 42 10.18 -2.27 2.23
N PHE A 43 9.62 -1.05 2.33
CA PHE A 43 9.14 -0.49 3.60
C PHE A 43 8.00 -1.32 4.18
N LEU A 44 7.00 -1.67 3.36
CA LEU A 44 5.85 -2.48 3.80
C LEU A 44 6.27 -3.88 4.26
N ASP A 45 7.15 -4.56 3.52
CA ASP A 45 7.68 -5.87 3.92
C ASP A 45 8.35 -5.81 5.30
N THR A 46 9.16 -4.77 5.51
CA THR A 46 9.84 -4.54 6.80
C THR A 46 8.84 -4.26 7.91
N PHE A 47 7.89 -3.36 7.66
CA PHE A 47 6.89 -2.96 8.65
C PHE A 47 5.96 -4.13 9.02
N LEU A 48 5.50 -4.91 8.05
CA LEU A 48 4.65 -6.08 8.28
C LEU A 48 5.41 -7.18 9.02
N LEU A 49 6.69 -7.41 8.69
CA LEU A 49 7.53 -8.35 9.43
C LEU A 49 7.71 -7.91 10.89
N PHE A 50 7.93 -6.62 11.12
CA PHE A 50 7.96 -6.03 12.45
C PHE A 50 6.63 -6.24 13.19
N CYS A 51 5.48 -5.97 12.57
CA CYS A 51 4.16 -6.19 13.18
C CYS A 51 3.93 -7.66 13.56
N VAL A 52 4.36 -8.61 12.72
CA VAL A 52 4.17 -10.05 12.97
C VAL A 52 5.03 -10.55 14.14
N LEU A 53 6.26 -10.04 14.28
CA LEU A 53 7.22 -10.55 15.27
C LEU A 53 7.19 -9.77 16.58
N SER A 54 6.60 -8.58 16.59
CA SER A 54 6.47 -7.75 17.78
C SER A 54 5.34 -8.23 18.68
N LYS A 55 5.53 -8.11 19.99
CA LYS A 55 4.46 -8.39 20.95
C LYS A 55 3.38 -7.31 20.83
N SER A 56 2.15 -7.74 20.62
CA SER A 56 0.94 -6.91 20.72
C SER A 56 0.12 -7.35 21.92
N SER A 57 -0.51 -6.40 22.62
CA SER A 57 -1.58 -6.69 23.56
C SER A 57 -2.84 -7.16 22.83
N ASP A 58 -3.77 -7.75 23.57
CA ASP A 58 -5.12 -8.00 23.06
C ASP A 58 -5.81 -6.67 22.74
N ASP A 59 -6.48 -6.62 21.59
CA ASP A 59 -7.19 -5.43 21.15
C ASP A 59 -8.28 -5.01 22.15
N SER A 60 -8.48 -3.70 22.27
CA SER A 60 -9.59 -3.12 23.04
C SER A 60 -10.44 -2.16 22.21
N THR A 61 -11.70 -1.98 22.59
CA THR A 61 -12.59 -1.01 21.92
C THR A 61 -12.04 0.42 22.00
N GLU A 62 -11.40 0.77 23.10
CA GLU A 62 -10.82 2.10 23.30
C GLU A 62 -9.59 2.31 22.41
N GLU A 63 -8.69 1.33 22.34
CA GLU A 63 -7.55 1.34 21.44
C GLU A 63 -7.97 1.42 19.97
N ASN A 64 -8.94 0.61 19.55
CA ASN A 64 -9.47 0.62 18.19
C ASN A 64 -10.06 1.99 17.80
N ARG A 65 -10.74 2.66 18.72
CA ARG A 65 -11.23 4.02 18.52
C ARG A 65 -10.06 5.00 18.38
N SER A 66 -9.08 4.96 19.28
CA SER A 66 -7.91 5.84 19.23
C SER A 66 -7.08 5.63 17.96
N ASN A 67 -6.89 4.39 17.52
CA ASN A 67 -6.21 4.06 16.26
C ASN A 67 -6.97 4.61 15.05
N SER A 68 -8.30 4.48 15.03
CA SER A 68 -9.13 5.04 13.95
C SER A 68 -9.06 6.57 13.91
N GLU A 69 -9.09 7.23 15.07
CA GLU A 69 -8.94 8.68 15.19
C GLU A 69 -7.56 9.16 14.74
N ASN A 70 -6.50 8.47 15.15
CA ASN A 70 -5.14 8.77 14.70
C ASN A 70 -5.00 8.63 13.18
N GLN A 71 -5.57 7.58 12.60
CA GLN A 71 -5.55 7.37 11.15
C GLN A 71 -6.23 8.54 10.42
N TYR A 72 -7.40 8.98 10.89
CA TYR A 72 -8.08 10.15 10.35
C TYR A 72 -7.24 11.43 10.47
N LEU A 73 -6.66 11.68 11.65
CA LEU A 73 -5.82 12.86 11.90
C LEU A 73 -4.57 12.88 11.03
N ILE A 74 -3.93 11.74 10.80
CA ILE A 74 -2.78 11.63 9.89
C ILE A 74 -3.21 11.88 8.44
N ALA A 75 -4.34 11.33 8.00
CA ALA A 75 -4.85 11.55 6.64
C ALA A 75 -5.17 13.04 6.39
N GLU A 76 -5.77 13.73 7.36
CA GLU A 76 -6.18 15.13 7.22
C GLU A 76 -5.02 16.12 7.46
N ARG A 77 -4.19 15.87 8.47
CA ARG A 77 -3.22 16.83 9.01
C ARG A 77 -1.83 16.25 9.28
N GLY A 78 -1.49 15.08 8.74
CA GLY A 78 -0.26 14.36 9.08
C GLY A 78 1.06 15.12 8.83
N ARG A 79 1.05 16.15 7.98
CA ARG A 79 2.20 17.03 7.73
C ARG A 79 2.35 18.20 8.71
N ASP A 80 1.33 18.47 9.54
CA ASP A 80 1.39 19.53 10.56
C ASP A 80 2.37 19.14 11.69
N PRO A 81 3.49 19.87 11.87
CA PRO A 81 4.49 19.54 12.89
C PRO A 81 3.97 19.64 14.33
N SER A 82 2.85 20.35 14.54
CA SER A 82 2.21 20.50 15.84
C SER A 82 1.21 19.39 16.17
N LEU A 83 0.89 18.52 15.19
CA LEU A 83 -0.05 17.42 15.37
C LEU A 83 0.44 16.44 16.43
N LYS A 84 -0.46 16.10 17.34
CA LYS A 84 -0.26 15.06 18.35
C LYS A 84 -1.27 13.95 18.13
N LEU A 85 -0.81 12.72 18.29
CA LEU A 85 -1.60 11.51 18.21
C LEU A 85 -1.76 10.90 19.60
N THR A 86 -2.85 10.17 19.79
CA THR A 86 -3.10 9.43 21.03
C THR A 86 -2.27 8.15 21.01
N ARG A 87 -1.45 7.93 22.04
CA ARG A 87 -0.68 6.70 22.21
C ARG A 87 -0.91 6.20 23.63
N ASP A 88 -1.61 5.08 23.76
CA ASP A 88 -2.12 4.58 25.03
C ASP A 88 -2.97 5.66 25.77
N LYS A 89 -2.49 6.13 26.93
CA LYS A 89 -3.15 7.16 27.75
C LYS A 89 -2.51 8.54 27.61
N ASP A 90 -1.52 8.66 26.73
CA ASP A 90 -0.72 9.87 26.53
C ASP A 90 -0.82 10.38 25.08
N PHE A 91 -0.08 11.46 24.80
CA PHE A 91 0.02 12.06 23.48
C PHE A 91 1.46 12.09 23.01
N SER A 92 1.69 11.69 21.75
CA SER A 92 2.99 11.73 21.10
C SER A 92 2.92 12.60 19.85
N SER A 93 4.01 13.28 19.50
CA SER A 93 4.11 13.94 18.20
C SER A 93 4.26 12.90 17.09
N VAL A 94 3.79 13.21 15.88
CA VAL A 94 3.96 12.33 14.71
C VAL A 94 5.43 11.97 14.50
N LYS A 95 6.31 12.98 14.59
CA LYS A 95 7.75 12.81 14.44
C LYS A 95 8.34 11.86 15.47
N SER A 96 8.04 12.05 16.76
CA SER A 96 8.61 11.21 17.81
C SER A 96 8.11 9.77 17.71
N TRP A 97 6.79 9.57 17.54
CA TRP A 97 6.25 8.23 17.48
C TRP A 97 6.65 7.48 16.19
N GLY A 98 6.67 8.18 15.06
CA GLY A 98 7.17 7.60 13.81
C GLY A 98 8.65 7.20 13.91
N ALA A 99 9.48 8.00 14.59
CA ALA A 99 10.90 7.66 14.80
C ALA A 99 11.05 6.39 15.64
N ASP A 100 10.28 6.23 16.72
CA ASP A 100 10.27 5.01 17.53
C ASP A 100 9.93 3.77 16.68
N ILE A 101 8.95 3.88 15.78
CA ILE A 101 8.54 2.77 14.90
C ILE A 101 9.65 2.45 13.89
N ILE A 102 10.25 3.45 13.26
CA ILE A 102 11.34 3.24 12.29
C ILE A 102 12.55 2.61 12.96
N GLU A 103 12.92 3.08 14.15
CA GLU A 103 14.02 2.49 14.92
C GLU A 103 13.72 1.02 15.27
N ALA A 104 12.49 0.72 15.67
CA ALA A 104 12.06 -0.65 15.97
C ALA A 104 12.07 -1.57 14.73
N CYS A 105 11.83 -1.02 13.53
CA CYS A 105 11.91 -1.74 12.26
C CYS A 105 13.36 -2.03 11.80
N GLN A 106 14.35 -1.26 12.25
CA GLN A 106 15.72 -1.31 11.74
C GLN A 106 16.37 -2.71 11.78
N PRO A 107 16.26 -3.51 12.86
CA PRO A 107 16.83 -4.86 12.90
C PRO A 107 16.23 -5.80 11.84
N PHE A 108 14.95 -5.62 11.52
CA PHE A 108 14.24 -6.44 10.52
C PHE A 108 14.67 -6.09 9.10
N ALA A 109 14.80 -4.79 8.81
CA ALA A 109 15.32 -4.32 7.52
C ALA A 109 16.71 -4.90 7.22
N LEU A 110 17.62 -4.83 8.21
CA LEU A 110 18.98 -5.37 8.06
C LEU A 110 18.99 -6.88 7.80
N LYS A 111 18.05 -7.63 8.40
CA LYS A 111 17.93 -9.07 8.18
C LYS A 111 17.37 -9.42 6.81
N LEU A 112 16.39 -8.65 6.32
CA LEU A 112 15.87 -8.79 4.96
C LEU A 112 16.93 -8.44 3.92
N ASP A 113 17.68 -7.37 4.14
CA ASP A 113 18.80 -6.94 3.30
C ASP A 113 19.91 -8.01 3.25
N GLU A 114 20.31 -8.56 4.40
CA GLU A 114 21.28 -9.65 4.50
C GLU A 114 20.84 -10.91 3.74
N ALA A 115 19.58 -11.32 3.92
CA ALA A 115 19.04 -12.53 3.30
C ALA A 115 18.92 -12.43 1.77
N ASN A 116 18.63 -11.22 1.26
CA ASN A 116 18.40 -10.96 -0.17
C ASN A 116 19.58 -10.28 -0.88
N GLN A 117 20.71 -10.07 -0.18
CA GLN A 117 21.90 -9.38 -0.71
C GLN A 117 21.59 -8.01 -1.31
N THR A 118 20.78 -7.23 -0.60
CA THR A 118 20.31 -5.91 -1.01
C THR A 118 20.52 -4.89 0.13
N SER A 119 20.16 -3.64 -0.10
CA SER A 119 20.13 -2.56 0.90
C SER A 119 18.82 -1.77 0.85
N ILE A 120 17.84 -2.26 0.11
CA ILE A 120 16.61 -1.53 -0.21
C ILE A 120 15.70 -1.38 1.02
N HIS A 121 15.72 -2.32 1.96
CA HIS A 121 14.90 -2.26 3.17
C HIS A 121 15.46 -1.22 4.16
N ALA A 122 16.76 -1.21 4.41
CA ALA A 122 17.38 -0.18 5.24
C ALA A 122 17.26 1.22 4.59
N GLN A 123 17.40 1.30 3.27
CA GLN A 123 17.24 2.56 2.54
C GLN A 123 15.79 3.08 2.61
N SER A 124 14.79 2.21 2.52
CA SER A 124 13.39 2.64 2.61
C SER A 124 13.05 3.19 4.01
N LEU A 125 13.59 2.59 5.08
CA LEU A 125 13.49 3.15 6.43
C LEU A 125 14.17 4.51 6.57
N ALA A 126 15.36 4.68 5.98
CA ALA A 126 16.06 5.96 5.98
C ALA A 126 15.26 7.05 5.23
N ASN A 127 14.63 6.71 4.10
CA ASN A 127 13.76 7.60 3.36
C ASN A 127 12.51 8.00 4.18
N ALA A 128 11.89 7.05 4.88
CA ALA A 128 10.78 7.31 5.79
C ALA A 128 11.20 8.24 6.95
N ALA A 129 12.39 8.03 7.52
CA ALA A 129 12.94 8.88 8.57
C ALA A 129 13.21 10.31 8.06
N ASN A 130 13.65 10.45 6.80
CA ASN A 130 13.80 11.76 6.17
C ASN A 130 12.45 12.48 6.06
N CYS A 131 11.40 11.79 5.60
CA CYS A 131 10.05 12.37 5.50
C CYS A 131 9.47 12.80 6.86
N LEU A 132 9.75 12.06 7.94
CA LEU A 132 9.34 12.47 9.29
C LEU A 132 10.07 13.73 9.77
N ASN A 133 11.34 13.90 9.39
CA ASN A 133 12.13 15.06 9.76
C ASN A 133 11.81 16.28 8.88
N ASN A 134 11.43 16.04 7.63
CA ASN A 134 11.17 17.03 6.60
C ASN A 134 9.81 16.70 5.93
N PRO A 135 8.67 17.15 6.50
CA PRO A 135 7.34 16.84 5.96
C PRO A 135 7.12 17.25 4.50
N GLU A 136 7.89 18.22 3.99
CA GLU A 136 7.86 18.65 2.59
C GLU A 136 8.44 17.61 1.61
N GLU A 137 9.20 16.64 2.10
CA GLU A 137 9.72 15.53 1.29
C GLU A 137 8.70 14.40 1.10
N THR A 138 7.56 14.46 1.80
CA THR A 138 6.49 13.46 1.65
C THR A 138 5.89 13.51 0.24
N PRO A 139 5.40 12.37 -0.30
CA PRO A 139 4.73 12.36 -1.61
C PRO A 139 3.56 13.34 -1.68
N SER A 140 2.79 13.49 -0.60
CA SER A 140 1.65 14.42 -0.57
C SER A 140 2.07 15.90 -0.63
N ALA A 141 3.18 16.28 -0.01
CA ALA A 141 3.74 17.63 -0.15
C ALA A 141 4.26 17.89 -1.57
N ARG A 142 5.02 16.93 -2.13
CA ARG A 142 5.55 17.02 -3.49
C ARG A 142 4.44 17.14 -4.54
N VAL A 143 3.36 16.38 -4.40
CA VAL A 143 2.19 16.48 -5.28
C VAL A 143 1.58 17.88 -5.23
N LEU A 144 1.37 18.45 -4.03
CA LEU A 144 0.82 19.80 -3.89
C LEU A 144 1.76 20.87 -4.47
N GLN A 145 3.07 20.72 -4.26
CA GLN A 145 4.07 21.60 -4.85
C GLN A 145 4.04 21.55 -6.38
N ASP A 146 4.01 20.35 -6.97
CA ASP A 146 3.99 20.17 -8.42
C ASP A 146 2.70 20.73 -9.05
N ILE A 147 1.55 20.54 -8.40
CA ILE A 147 0.28 21.13 -8.83
C ILE A 147 0.41 22.66 -8.91
N GLU A 148 0.95 23.29 -7.87
CA GLU A 148 1.06 24.74 -7.79
C GLU A 148 2.11 25.29 -8.76
N GLU A 149 3.33 24.76 -8.72
CA GLU A 149 4.49 25.30 -9.43
C GLU A 149 4.53 24.93 -10.92
N LYS A 150 4.11 23.70 -11.27
CA LYS A 150 4.25 23.19 -12.65
C LYS A 150 2.95 23.24 -13.43
N HIS A 151 1.80 23.24 -12.75
CA HIS A 151 0.48 23.17 -13.38
C HIS A 151 -0.45 24.33 -12.98
N ASN A 152 0.09 25.44 -12.46
CA ASN A 152 -0.65 26.65 -12.12
C ASN A 152 -1.86 26.40 -11.20
N GLY A 153 -1.71 25.50 -10.22
CA GLY A 153 -2.76 25.12 -9.29
C GLY A 153 -3.79 24.13 -9.84
N SER A 154 -3.63 23.65 -11.08
CA SER A 154 -4.58 22.74 -11.72
C SER A 154 -4.23 21.27 -11.46
N TYR A 155 -4.95 20.63 -10.52
CA TYR A 155 -4.83 19.20 -10.25
C TYR A 155 -5.12 18.34 -11.49
N PHE A 156 -6.13 18.72 -12.28
CA PHE A 156 -6.51 18.00 -13.47
C PHE A 156 -5.37 17.98 -14.50
N ASP A 157 -4.75 19.14 -14.76
CA ASP A 157 -3.66 19.24 -15.74
C ASP A 157 -2.42 18.47 -15.27
N PHE A 158 -2.13 18.48 -13.98
CA PHE A 158 -1.06 17.67 -13.38
C PHE A 158 -1.27 16.17 -13.63
N ILE A 159 -2.43 15.62 -13.23
CA ILE A 159 -2.70 14.19 -13.39
C ILE A 159 -2.84 13.81 -14.86
N MET A 160 -3.43 14.66 -15.71
CA MET A 160 -3.56 14.40 -17.13
C MET A 160 -2.20 14.37 -17.84
N SER A 161 -1.28 15.26 -17.45
CA SER A 161 0.11 15.28 -17.93
C SER A 161 0.81 13.95 -17.63
N LEU A 162 0.78 13.51 -16.37
CA LEU A 162 1.38 12.24 -15.94
C LEU A 162 0.74 11.03 -16.63
N SER A 163 -0.60 11.00 -16.70
CA SER A 163 -1.33 9.92 -17.35
C SER A 163 -0.96 9.79 -18.83
N SER A 164 -0.80 10.92 -19.53
CA SER A 164 -0.41 10.95 -20.94
C SER A 164 1.02 10.46 -21.12
N GLU A 165 1.96 10.92 -20.28
CA GLU A 165 3.35 10.47 -20.29
C GLU A 165 3.46 8.96 -20.08
N TYR A 166 2.80 8.43 -19.05
CA TYR A 166 2.84 7.01 -18.73
C TYR A 166 2.16 6.15 -19.79
N THR A 167 1.07 6.64 -20.38
CA THR A 167 0.42 5.96 -21.50
C THR A 167 1.37 5.82 -22.69
N GLU A 168 2.06 6.90 -23.07
CA GLU A 168 3.00 6.85 -24.20
C GLU A 168 4.21 5.96 -23.89
N ARG A 169 4.73 5.99 -22.66
CA ARG A 169 5.79 5.08 -22.22
C ARG A 169 5.36 3.61 -22.31
N LEU A 170 4.20 3.27 -21.76
CA LEU A 170 3.69 1.89 -21.73
C LEU A 170 3.38 1.35 -23.13
N LYS A 171 2.93 2.20 -24.07
CA LYS A 171 2.74 1.80 -25.48
C LYS A 171 4.05 1.46 -26.19
N GLN A 172 5.16 2.05 -25.76
CA GLN A 172 6.49 1.79 -26.32
C GLN A 172 7.16 0.58 -25.68
N ASP A 173 6.68 0.15 -24.51
CA ASP A 173 7.16 -1.07 -23.88
C ASP A 173 6.71 -2.31 -24.67
N THR A 174 7.62 -3.26 -24.83
CA THR A 174 7.38 -4.48 -25.62
C THR A 174 7.39 -5.68 -24.71
N LEU A 175 6.23 -6.31 -24.58
CA LEU A 175 6.11 -7.57 -23.88
C LEU A 175 6.80 -8.69 -24.65
N SER A 176 7.36 -9.66 -23.91
CA SER A 176 7.89 -10.85 -24.54
C SER A 176 6.77 -11.66 -25.21
N ASN A 177 7.10 -12.41 -26.26
CA ASN A 177 6.14 -13.28 -26.95
C ASN A 177 5.49 -14.30 -26.00
N GLU A 178 6.22 -14.73 -24.97
CA GLU A 178 5.72 -15.62 -23.93
C GLU A 178 4.59 -14.96 -23.14
N VAL A 179 4.81 -13.74 -22.62
CA VAL A 179 3.79 -12.97 -21.89
C VAL A 179 2.59 -12.68 -22.79
N LEU A 180 2.80 -12.30 -24.05
CA LEU A 180 1.70 -12.06 -24.99
C LEU A 180 0.85 -13.32 -25.21
N THR A 181 1.50 -14.47 -25.38
CA THR A 181 0.82 -15.76 -25.55
C THR A 181 -0.01 -16.12 -24.31
N ASP A 182 0.53 -15.89 -23.12
CA ASP A 182 -0.17 -16.12 -21.86
C ASP A 182 -1.38 -15.19 -21.70
N CYS A 183 -1.24 -13.90 -22.05
CA CYS A 183 -2.35 -12.95 -22.08
C CYS A 183 -3.47 -13.40 -23.04
N GLU A 184 -3.13 -13.81 -24.27
CA GLU A 184 -4.10 -14.31 -25.24
C GLU A 184 -4.82 -15.59 -24.76
N ASN A 185 -4.08 -16.50 -24.14
CA ASN A 185 -4.65 -17.72 -23.55
C ASN A 185 -5.58 -17.40 -22.38
N ASN A 186 -5.20 -16.43 -21.53
CA ASN A 186 -6.03 -15.96 -20.43
C ASN A 186 -7.35 -15.34 -20.93
N VAL A 187 -7.32 -14.55 -22.01
CA VAL A 187 -8.53 -14.01 -22.64
C VAL A 187 -9.44 -15.12 -23.13
N LYS A 188 -8.91 -16.11 -23.86
CA LYS A 188 -9.72 -17.25 -24.34
C LYS A 188 -10.32 -18.04 -23.18
N SER A 189 -9.50 -18.34 -22.16
CA SER A 189 -9.92 -19.11 -20.99
C SER A 189 -10.98 -18.38 -20.16
N SER A 190 -10.84 -17.07 -19.94
CA SER A 190 -11.80 -16.29 -19.15
C SER A 190 -13.16 -16.23 -19.82
N ILE A 191 -13.22 -16.01 -21.14
CA ILE A 191 -14.46 -16.01 -21.91
C ILE A 191 -15.14 -17.38 -21.86
N THR A 192 -14.39 -18.47 -22.07
CA THR A 192 -14.95 -19.82 -21.96
C THR A 192 -15.49 -20.11 -20.55
N LYS A 193 -14.76 -19.72 -19.50
CA LYS A 193 -15.23 -19.87 -18.11
C LYS A 193 -16.50 -19.08 -17.85
N GLN A 194 -16.58 -17.83 -18.32
CA GLN A 194 -17.78 -17.01 -18.22
C GLN A 194 -18.97 -17.70 -18.89
N GLN A 195 -18.81 -18.17 -20.14
CA GLN A 195 -19.86 -18.87 -20.87
C GLN A 195 -20.34 -20.13 -20.16
N ILE A 196 -19.42 -20.90 -19.53
CA ILE A 196 -19.80 -22.06 -18.71
C ILE A 196 -20.69 -21.62 -17.54
N VAL A 197 -20.30 -20.58 -16.79
CA VAL A 197 -21.13 -20.05 -15.70
C VAL A 197 -22.51 -19.59 -16.20
N GLU A 198 -22.57 -18.94 -17.36
CA GLU A 198 -23.83 -18.47 -17.95
C GLU A 198 -24.75 -19.59 -18.46
N HIS A 199 -24.20 -20.75 -18.84
CA HIS A 199 -24.98 -21.90 -19.33
C HIS A 199 -25.30 -22.95 -18.27
N ASP A 200 -24.54 -23.01 -17.18
CA ASP A 200 -24.83 -23.89 -16.05
C ASP A 200 -26.19 -23.55 -15.44
N GLU A 201 -26.84 -24.54 -14.82
CA GLU A 201 -28.18 -24.37 -14.22
C GLU A 201 -28.11 -23.34 -13.07
N GLN A 202 -28.58 -22.14 -13.35
CA GLN A 202 -28.66 -21.04 -12.38
C GLN A 202 -30.03 -21.06 -11.70
N LEU A 203 -30.05 -20.74 -10.40
CA LEU A 203 -31.27 -20.26 -9.76
C LEU A 203 -31.69 -18.95 -10.43
N ASP A 204 -32.96 -18.57 -10.29
CA ASP A 204 -33.36 -17.21 -10.64
C ASP A 204 -32.50 -16.22 -9.84
N PHE A 205 -32.24 -15.06 -10.43
CA PHE A 205 -31.36 -14.07 -9.80
C PHE A 205 -31.99 -13.48 -8.53
N GLU A 206 -33.33 -13.51 -8.43
CA GLU A 206 -34.14 -13.07 -7.29
C GLU A 206 -34.42 -14.19 -6.27
#